data_AF-A0A1S8X4P6-F1
#
_entry.id   AF-A0A1S8X4P6-F1
#
_cell.length_a   1.000
_cell.length_b   1.000
_cell.length_c   1.000
_cell.angle_alpha   90.00
_cell.angle_beta   90.00
_cell.angle_gamma   90.00
#
_symmetry.space_group_name_H-M   'P 1'
#
loop_
_entity.id
_entity.type
_entity.pdbx_description
1 polymer ?
#
loop_
_entity_poly.entity_id
_entity_poly.type
_entity_poly.pdbx_seq_one_letter_code
_entity_poly.pdbx_strand_id
1 'polypeptide(L)'
;MEMRRISERNLGRDDRIISDHGREARFPYLDERVTQFLRRLPIHLKADLTLPRGVGEKRLLRQVAYNLGLLQASTLSKRAMQFGSRIAKAEGSSRLLGSADKIPARLDA
;
A
#
# COMPACT_ATOMS: atom_id res chain seq x y z
N MET A 1 -0.74 17.76 -2.14
CA MET A 1 -0.89 18.17 -0.72
C MET A 1 -0.31 17.13 0.24
N GLU A 2 -0.59 15.84 0.06
CA GLU A 2 -0.13 14.77 0.97
C GLU A 2 1.39 14.56 0.98
N MET A 3 2.04 14.60 -0.20
CA MET A 3 3.49 14.40 -0.31
C MET A 3 4.32 15.43 0.48
N ARG A 4 3.82 16.67 0.63
CA ARG A 4 4.53 17.73 1.40
C ARG A 4 4.56 17.47 2.91
N ARG A 5 3.69 16.57 3.40
CA ARG A 5 3.53 16.27 4.83
C ARG A 5 3.97 14.85 5.18
N ILE A 6 4.51 14.09 4.22
CA ILE A 6 4.86 12.69 4.42
C ILE A 6 5.99 12.53 5.45
N SER A 7 6.92 13.50 5.49
CA SER A 7 8.01 13.59 6.46
C SER A 7 7.49 13.72 7.89
N GLU A 8 6.58 14.65 8.15
CA GLU A 8 6.03 14.90 9.49
C GLU A 8 5.06 13.80 9.95
N ARG A 9 4.37 13.15 9.01
CA ARG A 9 3.31 12.18 9.32
C ARG A 9 3.85 10.76 9.30
N ASN A 10 3.86 10.14 8.12
CA ASN A 10 4.17 8.72 7.96
C ASN A 10 5.62 8.44 8.35
N LEU A 11 6.56 9.17 7.74
CA LEU A 11 7.97 8.94 7.96
C LEU A 11 8.38 9.33 9.37
N GLY A 12 7.89 10.44 9.91
CA GLY A 12 8.23 10.89 11.27
C GLY A 12 7.67 9.98 12.36
N ARG A 13 6.54 9.29 12.12
CA ARG A 13 6.08 8.22 13.02
C ARG A 13 6.99 7.00 12.91
N ASP A 14 7.24 6.53 11.69
CA ASP A 14 8.00 5.30 11.46
C ASP A 14 9.47 5.47 11.94
N ASP A 15 10.07 6.63 11.70
CA ASP A 15 11.43 6.99 12.13
C ASP A 15 11.59 6.99 13.64
N ARG A 16 10.68 7.62 14.41
CA ARG A 16 10.74 7.62 15.88
C ARG A 16 10.71 6.21 16.47
N ILE A 17 9.89 5.31 15.91
CA ILE A 17 9.79 3.93 16.41
C ILE A 17 11.02 3.11 16.00
N ILE A 18 11.51 3.28 14.77
CA ILE A 18 12.61 2.46 14.23
C ILE A 18 13.96 2.90 14.83
N SER A 19 14.19 4.20 14.98
CA SER A 19 15.42 4.76 15.57
C SER A 19 15.55 4.45 17.07
N ASP A 20 14.44 4.37 17.80
CA ASP A 20 14.42 3.91 19.21
C ASP A 20 15.02 2.50 19.37
N HIS A 21 14.99 1.69 18.30
CA HIS A 21 15.59 0.36 18.26
C HIS A 21 17.01 0.34 17.66
N GLY A 22 17.66 1.50 17.48
CA GLY A 22 18.98 1.61 16.86
C GLY A 22 19.01 1.12 15.41
N ARG A 23 17.87 1.19 14.71
CA ARG A 23 17.73 0.77 13.31
C ARG A 23 17.46 1.97 12.42
N GLU A 24 17.75 1.79 11.14
CA GLU A 24 17.45 2.77 10.09
C GLU A 24 16.53 2.14 9.04
N ALA A 25 15.45 2.83 8.71
CA ALA A 25 14.52 2.39 7.67
C ALA A 25 15.03 2.77 6.28
N ARG A 26 14.91 1.87 5.31
CA ARG A 26 15.11 2.18 3.89
C ARG A 26 13.77 2.14 3.17
N PHE A 27 13.48 3.16 2.38
CA PHE A 27 12.22 3.31 1.65
C PHE A 27 12.46 3.33 0.12
N PRO A 28 12.74 2.18 -0.53
CA PRO A 28 13.07 2.14 -1.97
C PRO A 28 12.03 2.80 -2.89
N TYR A 29 10.75 2.75 -2.52
CA TYR A 29 9.67 3.39 -3.29
C TYR A 29 9.67 4.92 -3.22
N LEU A 30 10.43 5.51 -2.29
CA LEU A 30 10.64 6.95 -2.16
C LEU A 30 11.95 7.43 -2.79
N ASP A 31 12.73 6.54 -3.42
CA ASP A 31 13.92 6.92 -4.19
C ASP A 31 13.57 7.97 -5.25
N GLU A 32 14.43 8.98 -5.41
CA GLU A 32 14.19 10.12 -6.30
C GLU A 32 14.03 9.69 -7.75
N ARG A 33 14.76 8.68 -8.21
CA ARG A 33 14.66 8.17 -9.59
C ARG A 33 13.34 7.43 -9.78
N VAL A 34 12.93 6.62 -8.80
CA VAL A 34 11.63 5.92 -8.82
C VAL A 34 10.48 6.93 -8.86
N THR A 35 10.50 7.93 -7.97
CA THR A 35 9.44 8.94 -7.90
C THR A 35 9.42 9.82 -9.15
N GLN A 36 10.58 10.22 -9.69
CA GLN A 36 10.67 11.00 -10.93
C GLN A 36 10.14 10.21 -12.14
N PHE A 37 10.47 8.92 -12.26
CA PHE A 37 9.95 8.05 -13.30
C PHE A 37 8.41 7.93 -13.20
N LEU A 38 7.90 7.58 -12.02
CA LEU A 38 6.45 7.44 -11.81
C LEU A 38 5.68 8.74 -12.05
N ARG A 39 6.30 9.90 -11.78
CA ARG A 39 5.70 11.22 -12.03
C ARG A 39 5.48 11.48 -13.53
N ARG A 40 6.36 10.97 -14.40
CA ARG A 40 6.28 11.16 -15.85
C ARG A 40 5.25 10.24 -16.53
N LEU A 41 4.87 9.15 -15.90
CA LEU A 41 3.90 8.21 -16.47
C LEU A 41 2.46 8.73 -16.40
N PRO A 42 1.65 8.53 -17.45
CA PRO A 42 0.20 8.71 -17.40
C PRO A 42 -0.46 7.91 -16.26
N ILE A 43 -1.54 8.43 -15.68
CA ILE A 43 -2.19 7.79 -14.52
C ILE A 43 -2.77 6.43 -14.86
N HIS A 44 -3.35 6.24 -16.05
CA HIS A 44 -3.96 4.98 -16.48
C HIS A 44 -2.98 3.80 -16.56
N LEU A 45 -1.67 4.08 -16.73
CA LEU A 45 -0.62 3.06 -16.66
C LEU A 45 -0.34 2.63 -15.21
N LYS A 46 -0.54 3.54 -14.24
CA LYS A 46 -0.29 3.30 -12.81
C LYS A 46 -1.50 2.67 -12.13
N ALA A 47 -2.71 3.14 -12.48
CA ALA A 47 -3.97 2.69 -11.93
C ALA A 47 -5.12 2.99 -12.88
N ASP A 48 -6.12 2.11 -12.88
CA ASP A 48 -7.40 2.33 -13.55
C ASP A 48 -8.51 2.16 -12.50
N LEU A 49 -8.97 3.28 -11.94
CA LEU A 49 -9.94 3.27 -10.85
C LEU A 49 -11.39 3.04 -11.32
N THR A 50 -11.60 2.84 -12.63
CA THR A 50 -12.90 2.40 -13.17
C THR A 50 -13.13 0.90 -12.97
N LEU A 51 -12.04 0.14 -12.81
CA LEU A 51 -12.08 -1.30 -12.57
C LEU A 51 -12.47 -1.63 -11.12
N PRO A 52 -12.93 -2.86 -10.85
CA PRO A 52 -13.23 -3.30 -9.50
C PRO A 52 -12.06 -3.15 -8.54
N ARG A 53 -12.40 -2.99 -7.27
CA ARG A 53 -11.45 -2.94 -6.16
C ARG A 53 -10.49 -4.13 -6.21
N GLY A 54 -9.20 -3.89 -6.01
CA GLY A 54 -8.18 -4.93 -6.03
C GLY A 54 -7.62 -5.21 -7.42
N VAL A 55 -8.30 -4.81 -8.49
CA VAL A 55 -7.86 -4.97 -9.87
C VAL A 55 -7.21 -3.69 -10.39
N GLY A 56 -7.96 -2.58 -10.32
CA GLY A 56 -7.56 -1.29 -10.88
C GLY A 56 -6.46 -0.54 -10.13
N GLU A 57 -6.32 -0.82 -8.84
CA GLU A 57 -5.34 -0.18 -7.97
C GLU A 57 -3.94 -0.76 -8.20
N LYS A 58 -2.92 0.11 -8.27
CA LYS A 58 -1.50 -0.29 -8.32
C LYS A 58 -1.13 -1.19 -9.51
N ARG A 59 -1.81 -1.08 -10.65
CA ARG A 59 -1.62 -1.94 -11.84
C ARG A 59 -0.15 -2.10 -12.24
N LEU A 60 0.58 -0.99 -12.34
CA LEU A 60 2.01 -1.04 -12.70
C LEU A 60 2.82 -1.89 -11.71
N LEU A 61 2.58 -1.71 -10.41
CA LEU A 61 3.27 -2.48 -9.37
C LEU A 61 2.89 -3.97 -9.42
N ARG A 62 1.63 -4.28 -9.71
CA ARG A 62 1.16 -5.66 -9.88
C ARG A 62 1.81 -6.34 -11.08
N GLN A 63 1.94 -5.62 -12.20
CA GLN A 63 2.63 -6.12 -13.39
C GLN A 63 4.11 -6.41 -13.10
N VAL A 64 4.80 -5.50 -12.40
CA VAL A 64 6.20 -5.72 -11.98
C VAL A 64 6.30 -6.95 -11.07
N ALA A 65 5.41 -7.09 -10.08
CA ALA A 65 5.38 -8.26 -9.21
C ALA A 65 5.16 -9.56 -9.99
N TYR A 66 4.25 -9.57 -10.96
CA TYR A 66 4.01 -10.72 -11.84
C TYR A 66 5.27 -11.08 -12.65
N ASN A 67 5.92 -10.08 -13.27
CA ASN A 67 7.13 -10.28 -14.07
C ASN A 67 8.32 -10.81 -13.23
N LEU A 68 8.34 -10.51 -11.93
CA LEU A 68 9.32 -11.03 -10.97
C LEU A 68 8.95 -12.41 -10.40
N GLY A 69 7.85 -13.02 -10.85
CA GLY A 69 7.38 -14.32 -10.37
C GLY A 69 6.59 -14.26 -9.05
N LEU A 70 6.27 -13.08 -8.54
CA LEU A 70 5.50 -12.88 -7.29
C LEU A 70 3.99 -12.98 -7.55
N LEU A 71 3.54 -14.12 -8.08
CA LEU A 71 2.17 -14.33 -8.58
C LEU A 71 1.10 -14.00 -7.53
N GLN A 72 1.26 -14.51 -6.30
CA GLN A 72 0.31 -14.24 -5.22
C GLN A 72 0.26 -12.75 -4.88
N ALA A 73 1.42 -12.11 -4.66
CA ALA A 73 1.49 -10.70 -4.33
C ALA A 73 0.89 -9.80 -5.44
N SER A 74 1.01 -10.21 -6.70
CA SER A 74 0.45 -9.47 -7.85
C SER A 74 -1.07 -9.36 -7.81
N THR A 75 -1.77 -10.28 -7.15
CA THR A 75 -3.25 -10.34 -7.12
C THR A 75 -3.87 -9.80 -5.83
N LEU A 76 -3.09 -9.71 -4.74
CA LEU A 76 -3.63 -9.30 -3.43
C LEU A 76 -4.10 -7.84 -3.42
N SER A 77 -5.31 -7.61 -2.91
CA SER A 77 -5.83 -6.26 -2.69
C SER A 77 -5.03 -5.52 -1.62
N LYS A 78 -4.82 -4.20 -1.79
CA LYS A 78 -4.12 -3.40 -0.77
C LYS A 78 -4.92 -3.41 0.51
N ARG A 79 -4.29 -3.87 1.60
CA ARG A 79 -4.78 -3.74 2.98
C ARG A 79 -3.73 -2.99 3.80
N ALA A 80 -4.13 -2.03 4.62
CA ALA A 80 -3.19 -1.35 5.52
C ALA A 80 -2.84 -2.27 6.69
N MET A 81 -1.63 -2.16 7.23
CA MET A 81 -1.13 -3.06 8.28
C MET A 81 -2.07 -3.10 9.50
N GLN A 82 -2.60 -1.95 9.95
CA GLN A 82 -3.50 -1.93 11.11
C GLN A 82 -4.80 -2.73 10.93
N PHE A 83 -5.25 -2.89 9.69
CA PHE A 83 -6.44 -3.68 9.36
C PHE A 83 -6.06 -5.15 9.19
N GLY A 84 -4.90 -5.42 8.59
CA GLY A 84 -4.36 -6.77 8.43
C GLY A 84 -4.03 -7.44 9.76
N SER A 85 -3.41 -6.72 10.69
CA SER A 85 -3.05 -7.20 12.03
C SER A 85 -4.23 -7.25 12.99
N ARG A 86 -5.39 -6.68 12.60
CA ARG A 86 -6.58 -6.52 13.46
C ARG A 86 -6.32 -5.71 14.74
N ILE A 87 -5.22 -4.97 14.82
CA ILE A 87 -4.88 -4.16 16.02
C ILE A 87 -5.93 -3.08 16.30
N ALA A 88 -6.55 -2.54 15.25
CA ALA A 88 -7.69 -1.63 15.35
C ALA A 88 -8.90 -2.21 16.11
N LYS A 89 -9.01 -3.55 16.22
CA LYS A 89 -10.06 -4.24 16.99
C LYS A 89 -9.67 -4.39 18.47
N ALA A 90 -8.37 -4.47 18.77
CA ALA A 90 -7.87 -4.65 20.13
C ALA A 90 -8.03 -3.36 20.98
N GLU A 91 -7.99 -2.19 20.35
CA GLU A 91 -8.16 -0.88 21.00
C GLU A 91 -9.64 -0.48 21.22
N GLY A 92 -10.59 -1.42 21.17
CA GLY A 92 -12.00 -1.15 21.48
C GLY A 92 -12.77 -0.32 20.44
N SER A 93 -12.14 0.07 19.34
CA SER A 93 -12.83 0.71 18.22
C SER A 93 -13.67 -0.33 17.48
N SER A 94 -14.99 -0.11 17.41
CA SER A 94 -15.91 -0.89 16.57
C SER A 94 -15.32 -1.07 15.17
N ARG A 95 -15.47 -2.27 14.55
CA ARG A 95 -14.75 -2.69 13.33
C ARG A 95 -14.44 -1.50 12.41
N LEU A 96 -13.20 -0.99 12.48
CA LEU A 96 -12.70 -0.08 11.46
C LEU A 96 -12.48 -0.92 10.21
N LEU A 97 -13.55 -1.12 9.45
CA LEU A 97 -13.51 -1.83 8.17
C LEU A 97 -12.70 -0.96 7.22
N GLY A 98 -11.43 -1.36 7.01
CA GLY A 98 -10.68 -0.83 5.91
C GLY A 98 -11.40 -1.23 4.64
N SER A 99 -11.32 -0.41 3.60
CA SER A 99 -12.05 -0.72 2.37
C SER A 99 -11.64 -2.10 1.79
N ALA A 100 -10.45 -2.60 2.14
CA ALA A 100 -9.90 -3.93 1.81
C ALA A 100 -10.61 -5.11 2.49
N ASP A 101 -11.38 -4.84 3.55
CA ASP A 101 -12.09 -5.82 4.35
C ASP A 101 -13.53 -6.02 3.86
N LYS A 102 -13.95 -5.24 2.84
CA LYS A 102 -15.26 -5.33 2.18
C LYS A 102 -15.31 -6.26 0.96
N ILE A 103 -14.25 -7.03 0.70
CA ILE A 103 -14.22 -8.01 -0.40
C ILE A 103 -15.14 -9.17 0.02
N PRO A 104 -16.20 -9.50 -0.73
CA PRO A 104 -17.04 -10.64 -0.39
C PRO A 104 -16.20 -11.90 -0.42
N ALA A 105 -16.33 -12.72 0.62
CA ALA A 105 -15.72 -14.02 0.67
C ALA A 105 -16.33 -14.86 -0.48
N ARG A 106 -15.46 -15.30 -1.40
CA ARG A 106 -15.68 -16.31 -2.43
C ARG A 106 -16.60 -15.91 -3.61
N LEU A 107 -15.98 -15.87 -4.79
CA LEU A 107 -16.58 -16.49 -5.98
C LEU A 107 -16.13 -17.95 -5.90
N ASP A 108 -17.06 -18.83 -5.54
CA ASP A 108 -16.85 -20.27 -5.69
C ASP A 108 -16.73 -20.60 -7.18
N ALA A 109 -15.97 -21.67 -7.45
CA ALA A 109 -15.57 -22.18 -8.76
C ALA A 109 -16.73 -22.47 -9.73
#